data_AF-A0A3D5KLM8-F1
#
_entry.id   AF-A0A3D5KLM8-F1
#
_cell.length_a   1.000
_cell.length_b   1.000
_cell.length_c   1.000
_cell.angle_alpha   90.00
_cell.angle_beta   90.00
_cell.angle_gamma   90.00
#
_symmetry.space_group_name_H-M   'P 1'
#
loop_
_entity.id
_entity.type
_entity.pdbx_description
1 polymer ?
#
loop_
_entity_poly.entity_id
_entity_poly.type
_entity_poly.pdbx_seq_one_letter_code
_entity_poly.pdbx_strand_id
1 'polypeptide(L)'
;MAKKKGGFGALLYETIMPKIYGIGASVVIVGALFKIQHWPGANEMLEIGLGTEALIFFLSAFEPKHPEVDWSKVYPELAEDFEAPATHTATRISNKPAHGESPLLKIDEMLKTAKVDQNLLDNLGKGLTNLATSASQMSNLSNAAVATNDYAKNVQAASASLSEMNKSYGVAMTAVKAMSDASKDTSEYHKQVQTVTKNLAALNTIYEMELKDADSHVKNMNKFYESLTGAMQGLSKVGDNTAKFTSELSSLTNNLTALNKVYGSMLTAMKGQ
;
A
#
# COMPACT_ATOMS: atom_id res chain seq x y z
N MET A 1 -19.44 15.89 -47.62
CA MET A 1 -18.32 16.84 -47.62
C MET A 1 -17.31 16.42 -46.56
N ALA A 2 -16.13 15.95 -46.97
CA ALA A 2 -15.07 15.52 -46.05
C ALA A 2 -14.43 16.74 -45.37
N LYS A 3 -14.69 16.93 -44.07
CA LYS A 3 -14.21 18.08 -43.30
C LYS A 3 -12.71 17.92 -43.05
N LYS A 4 -11.96 18.96 -43.42
CA LYS A 4 -10.49 19.10 -43.36
C LYS A 4 -9.92 18.62 -42.01
N LYS A 5 -8.90 17.75 -42.09
CA LYS A 5 -8.11 17.19 -40.97
C LYS A 5 -7.53 18.28 -40.07
N GLY A 6 -7.47 17.94 -38.77
CA GLY A 6 -7.18 18.81 -37.63
C GLY A 6 -5.89 19.63 -37.73
N GLY A 7 -5.97 20.82 -37.13
CA GLY A 7 -4.85 21.75 -37.00
C GLY A 7 -3.78 21.24 -36.04
N PHE A 8 -2.61 21.87 -36.09
CA PHE A 8 -1.41 21.58 -35.29
C PHE A 8 -1.69 21.32 -33.81
N GLY A 9 -2.65 22.04 -33.20
CA GLY A 9 -3.06 21.82 -31.81
C GLY A 9 -3.68 20.44 -31.55
N ALA A 10 -4.52 19.92 -32.46
CA ALA A 10 -5.12 18.59 -32.28
C ALA A 10 -4.07 17.49 -32.37
N LEU A 11 -3.09 17.60 -33.27
CA LEU A 11 -1.96 16.67 -33.34
C LEU A 11 -1.08 16.71 -32.08
N LEU A 12 -0.86 17.92 -31.54
CA LEU A 12 -0.03 18.12 -30.35
C LEU A 12 -0.70 17.55 -29.09
N TYR A 13 -1.99 17.81 -28.89
CA TYR A 13 -2.70 17.35 -27.70
C TYR A 13 -3.20 15.89 -27.83
N GLU A 14 -3.75 15.46 -28.96
CA GLU A 14 -4.30 14.09 -29.08
C GLU A 14 -3.23 13.02 -29.28
N THR A 15 -2.08 13.35 -29.90
CA THR A 15 -1.07 12.34 -30.27
C THR A 15 0.26 12.51 -29.55
N ILE A 16 0.69 13.74 -29.27
CA ILE A 16 2.02 14.01 -28.68
C ILE A 16 1.95 14.04 -27.14
N MET A 17 0.94 14.68 -26.52
CA MET A 17 0.84 14.73 -25.05
C MET A 17 0.74 13.35 -24.38
N PRO A 18 -0.06 12.38 -24.86
CA PRO A 18 -0.07 11.04 -24.28
C PRO A 18 1.31 10.35 -24.26
N LYS A 19 2.14 10.62 -25.27
CA LYS A 19 3.51 10.09 -25.33
C LYS A 19 4.42 10.80 -24.32
N ILE A 20 4.25 12.10 -24.14
CA ILE A 20 5.00 12.88 -23.14
C ILE A 20 4.63 12.42 -21.72
N TYR A 21 3.35 12.19 -21.43
CA TYR A 21 2.90 11.59 -20.16
C TYR A 21 3.54 10.21 -19.94
N GLY A 22 3.53 9.34 -20.95
CA GLY A 22 4.15 8.02 -20.86
C GLY A 22 5.67 8.05 -20.63
N ILE A 23 6.38 8.96 -21.31
CA ILE A 23 7.83 9.13 -21.14
C ILE A 23 8.13 9.71 -19.75
N GLY A 24 7.40 10.72 -19.30
CA GLY A 24 7.53 11.28 -17.96
C GLY A 24 7.35 10.25 -16.85
N ALA A 25 6.24 9.52 -16.90
CA ALA A 25 5.94 8.46 -15.95
C ALA A 25 7.06 7.39 -15.91
N SER A 26 7.65 7.04 -17.06
CA SER A 26 8.77 6.08 -17.09
C SER A 26 10.00 6.57 -16.33
N VAL A 27 10.34 7.87 -16.43
CA VAL A 27 11.48 8.46 -15.70
C VAL A 27 11.21 8.47 -14.19
N VAL A 28 9.97 8.79 -13.78
CA VAL A 28 9.55 8.74 -12.37
C VAL A 28 9.66 7.32 -11.80
N ILE A 29 9.19 6.31 -12.54
CA ILE A 29 9.25 4.90 -12.12
C ILE A 29 10.69 4.45 -11.95
N VAL A 30 11.60 4.85 -12.84
CA VAL A 30 13.04 4.54 -12.70
C VAL A 30 13.64 5.24 -11.47
N GLY A 31 13.28 6.51 -11.21
CA GLY A 31 13.70 7.22 -10.00
C GLY A 31 13.22 6.54 -8.72
N ALA A 32 11.95 6.12 -8.68
CA ALA A 32 11.39 5.37 -7.56
C ALA A 32 12.06 4.01 -7.36
N LEU A 33 12.39 3.31 -8.46
CA LEU A 33 13.11 2.03 -8.42
C LEU A 33 14.49 2.18 -7.78
N PHE A 34 15.26 3.22 -8.15
CA PHE A 34 16.56 3.51 -7.55
C PHE A 34 16.44 3.78 -6.05
N LYS A 35 15.39 4.50 -5.63
CA LYS A 35 15.12 4.79 -4.22
C LYS A 35 14.82 3.52 -3.41
N ILE A 36 14.04 2.59 -3.95
CA ILE A 36 13.71 1.31 -3.30
C ILE A 36 14.95 0.41 -3.20
N GLN A 37 15.77 0.36 -4.25
CA GLN A 37 16.96 -0.49 -4.30
C GLN A 37 18.20 0.10 -3.60
N HIS A 38 18.11 1.32 -3.06
CA HIS A 38 19.19 2.02 -2.36
C HIS A 38 20.47 2.16 -3.20
N TRP A 39 20.33 2.35 -4.50
CA TRP A 39 21.48 2.53 -5.39
C TRP A 39 22.14 3.91 -5.16
N PRO A 40 23.46 4.03 -5.37
CA PRO A 40 24.13 5.33 -5.28
C PRO A 40 23.55 6.30 -6.32
N GLY A 41 23.23 7.52 -5.90
CA GLY A 41 22.54 8.50 -6.77
C GLY A 41 21.01 8.41 -6.76
N ALA A 42 20.41 7.63 -5.85
CA ALA A 42 18.96 7.42 -5.82
C ALA A 42 18.15 8.69 -5.52
N ASN A 43 18.70 9.62 -4.74
CA ASN A 43 18.00 10.88 -4.44
C ASN A 43 17.97 11.78 -5.68
N GLU A 44 19.09 11.86 -6.38
CA GLU A 44 19.29 12.65 -7.58
C GLU A 44 18.40 12.14 -8.72
N MET A 45 18.34 10.82 -8.91
CA MET A 45 17.42 10.23 -9.91
C MET A 45 15.94 10.42 -9.56
N LEU A 46 15.58 10.38 -8.28
CA LEU A 46 14.20 10.62 -7.84
C LEU A 46 13.81 12.08 -8.02
N GLU A 47 14.72 13.02 -7.73
CA GLU A 47 14.52 14.45 -7.94
C GLU A 47 14.34 14.79 -9.42
N ILE A 48 15.14 14.19 -10.31
CA ILE A 48 14.97 14.33 -11.76
C ILE A 48 13.61 13.78 -12.22
N GLY A 49 13.20 12.62 -11.72
CA GLY A 49 11.90 12.02 -12.05
C GLY A 49 10.74 12.92 -11.63
N LEU A 50 10.69 13.31 -10.35
CA LEU A 50 9.64 14.18 -9.83
C LEU A 50 9.66 15.58 -10.48
N GLY A 51 10.84 16.11 -10.79
CA GLY A 51 10.97 17.38 -11.51
C GLY A 51 10.43 17.30 -12.94
N THR A 52 10.66 16.19 -13.63
CA THR A 52 10.07 15.92 -14.96
C THR A 52 8.55 15.89 -14.88
N GLU A 53 8.00 15.22 -13.86
CA GLU A 53 6.55 15.12 -13.64
C GLU A 53 5.92 16.49 -13.33
N ALA A 54 6.59 17.31 -12.52
CA ALA A 54 6.13 18.67 -12.22
C ALA A 54 6.03 19.55 -13.48
N LEU A 55 7.00 19.44 -14.40
CA LEU A 55 6.95 20.17 -15.68
C LEU A 55 5.83 19.66 -16.59
N ILE A 56 5.60 18.36 -16.63
CA ILE A 56 4.55 17.76 -17.45
C ILE A 56 3.16 18.16 -16.94
N PHE A 57 2.92 18.12 -15.62
CA PHE A 57 1.66 18.59 -15.03
C PHE A 57 1.45 20.09 -15.21
N PHE A 58 2.52 20.88 -15.18
CA PHE A 58 2.42 22.31 -15.46
C PHE A 58 1.95 22.54 -16.91
N LEU A 59 2.50 21.79 -17.88
CA LEU A 59 2.10 21.90 -19.28
C LEU A 59 0.70 21.33 -19.53
N SER A 60 0.27 20.28 -18.82
CA SER A 60 -1.07 19.69 -18.95
C SER A 60 -2.18 20.64 -18.54
N ALA A 61 -1.90 21.61 -17.65
CA ALA A 61 -2.89 22.61 -17.24
C ALA A 61 -3.36 23.51 -18.41
N PHE A 62 -2.59 23.57 -19.50
CA PHE A 62 -2.93 24.34 -20.70
C PHE A 62 -3.60 23.50 -21.79
N GLU A 63 -3.87 22.21 -21.53
CA GLU A 63 -4.54 21.32 -22.49
C GLU A 63 -6.03 21.70 -22.65
N PRO A 64 -6.54 21.86 -23.90
CA PRO A 64 -7.95 22.13 -24.14
C PRO A 64 -8.83 21.01 -23.58
N LYS A 65 -9.94 21.36 -22.94
CA LYS A 65 -10.92 20.37 -22.45
C LYS A 65 -11.30 19.41 -23.59
N HIS A 66 -11.10 18.11 -23.37
CA HIS A 66 -11.49 17.09 -24.35
C HIS A 66 -12.96 17.28 -24.72
N PRO A 67 -13.30 17.21 -26.03
CA PRO A 67 -14.70 17.27 -26.45
C PRO A 67 -15.44 16.10 -25.80
N GLU A 68 -16.49 16.41 -25.04
CA GLU A 68 -17.32 15.39 -24.42
C GLU A 68 -17.93 14.49 -25.51
N VAL A 69 -18.00 13.19 -25.20
CA VAL A 69 -18.58 12.19 -26.10
C VAL A 69 -20.04 12.58 -26.36
N ASP A 70 -20.37 12.82 -27.62
CA ASP A 70 -21.71 13.22 -28.06
C ASP A 70 -22.66 12.00 -28.01
N TRP A 71 -23.21 11.73 -26.83
CA TRP A 71 -24.11 10.62 -26.54
C TRP A 71 -25.41 10.67 -27.35
N SER A 72 -25.76 11.83 -27.94
CA SER A 72 -26.93 12.00 -28.82
C SER A 72 -26.86 11.15 -30.10
N LYS A 73 -25.65 10.75 -30.53
CA LYS A 73 -25.46 9.86 -31.69
C LYS A 73 -25.87 8.41 -31.44
N VAL A 74 -25.88 7.98 -30.18
CA VAL A 74 -26.18 6.60 -29.78
C VAL A 74 -27.59 6.50 -29.16
N TYR A 75 -28.04 7.57 -28.50
CA TYR A 75 -29.38 7.69 -27.92
C TYR A 75 -30.05 8.99 -28.39
N PRO A 76 -30.76 8.96 -29.53
CA PRO A 76 -31.44 10.15 -30.06
C PRO A 76 -32.53 10.69 -29.12
N GLU A 77 -32.98 9.89 -28.15
CA GLU A 77 -33.97 10.26 -27.13
C GLU A 77 -33.47 11.31 -26.10
N LEU A 78 -32.17 11.57 -26.04
CA LEU A 78 -31.55 12.56 -25.15
C LEU A 78 -31.29 13.91 -25.83
N ALA A 79 -31.59 14.03 -27.13
CA ALA A 79 -31.44 15.27 -27.86
C ALA A 79 -32.58 16.24 -27.48
N GLU A 80 -32.25 17.52 -27.25
CA GLU A 80 -33.25 18.54 -26.85
C GLU A 80 -34.34 18.77 -27.92
N ASP A 81 -34.11 18.31 -29.15
CA ASP A 81 -34.99 18.39 -30.32
C ASP A 81 -35.73 17.07 -30.65
N PHE A 82 -35.72 16.09 -29.73
CA PHE A 82 -36.40 14.82 -29.93
C PHE A 82 -37.94 14.97 -29.89
N GLU A 83 -38.56 15.15 -31.06
CA GLU A 83 -39.99 14.95 -31.25
C GLU A 83 -40.28 13.44 -31.40
N ALA A 84 -40.87 12.84 -30.36
CA ALA A 84 -41.39 11.48 -30.45
C ALA A 84 -42.42 11.39 -31.60
N PRO A 85 -42.35 10.37 -32.49
CA PRO A 85 -43.33 10.24 -33.56
C PRO A 85 -44.70 9.96 -32.95
N ALA A 86 -45.57 10.96 -32.96
CA ALA A 86 -46.98 10.80 -32.67
C ALA A 86 -47.58 9.85 -33.71
N THR A 87 -47.67 8.55 -33.39
CA THR A 87 -48.50 7.60 -34.10
C THR A 87 -49.97 7.89 -33.83
N HIS A 88 -50.45 9.00 -34.40
CA HIS A 88 -51.86 9.28 -34.62
C HIS A 88 -52.17 9.13 -36.11
N THR A 89 -52.10 7.91 -36.63
CA THR A 89 -52.87 7.58 -37.84
C THR A 89 -54.33 7.34 -37.44
N ALA A 90 -55.04 8.43 -37.16
CA ALA A 90 -56.49 8.44 -37.29
C ALA A 90 -56.79 8.27 -38.79
N THR A 91 -57.17 7.07 -39.19
CA THR A 91 -57.71 6.75 -40.51
C THR A 91 -58.83 7.73 -40.86
N ARG A 92 -58.52 8.69 -41.75
CA ARG A 92 -59.54 9.49 -42.45
C ARG A 92 -60.31 8.56 -43.37
N ILE A 93 -61.53 8.19 -42.98
CA ILE A 93 -62.48 7.54 -43.88
C ILE A 93 -63.16 8.64 -44.71
N SER A 94 -62.83 8.65 -46.00
CA SER A 94 -63.44 9.42 -47.06
C SER A 94 -64.91 9.00 -47.24
N ASN A 95 -65.86 9.93 -47.02
CA ASN A 95 -67.27 9.68 -47.28
C ASN A 95 -67.62 10.04 -48.73
N LYS A 96 -67.85 9.02 -49.57
CA LYS A 96 -68.47 9.11 -50.90
C LYS A 96 -69.99 8.94 -50.72
N PRO A 97 -70.86 9.75 -51.34
CA PRO A 97 -72.29 9.69 -51.08
C PRO A 97 -72.93 8.50 -51.81
N ALA A 98 -73.58 7.62 -51.06
CA ALA A 98 -74.51 6.63 -51.57
C ALA A 98 -75.85 6.83 -50.86
N HIS A 99 -76.91 6.90 -51.67
CA HIS A 99 -78.30 7.11 -51.26
C HIS A 99 -78.72 6.25 -50.06
N GLY A 100 -79.19 6.91 -49.01
CA GLY A 100 -79.76 6.31 -47.81
C GLY A 100 -79.82 7.34 -46.71
N GLU A 101 -81.01 7.63 -46.21
CA GLU A 101 -81.35 8.68 -45.24
C GLU A 101 -80.26 8.88 -44.16
N SER A 102 -79.67 10.08 -44.15
CA SER A 102 -78.55 10.40 -43.27
C SER A 102 -79.00 10.39 -41.80
N PRO A 103 -78.28 9.73 -40.88
CA PRO A 103 -78.52 9.80 -39.43
C PRO A 103 -78.53 11.24 -38.89
N LEU A 104 -77.87 12.17 -39.58
CA LEU A 104 -77.89 13.61 -39.28
C LEU A 104 -79.28 14.23 -39.48
N LEU A 105 -80.07 13.75 -40.45
CA LEU A 105 -81.45 14.20 -40.65
C LEU A 105 -82.38 13.71 -39.54
N LYS A 106 -82.14 12.52 -38.98
CA LYS A 106 -82.89 12.02 -37.81
C LYS A 106 -82.54 12.77 -36.52
N ILE A 107 -81.29 13.22 -36.37
CA ILE A 107 -80.90 14.09 -35.26
C ILE A 107 -81.49 15.51 -35.45
N ASP A 108 -81.49 16.04 -36.67
CA ASP A 108 -82.12 17.33 -37.00
C ASP A 108 -83.65 17.30 -36.77
N GLU A 109 -84.31 16.21 -37.17
CA GLU A 109 -85.74 15.99 -36.96
C GLU A 109 -86.08 15.75 -35.47
N MET A 110 -85.21 15.08 -34.72
CA MET A 110 -85.31 14.98 -33.26
C MET A 110 -85.07 16.31 -32.54
N LEU A 111 -84.11 17.13 -33.00
CA LEU A 111 -83.84 18.49 -32.49
C LEU A 111 -85.05 19.41 -32.71
N LYS A 112 -85.71 19.27 -33.87
CA LYS A 112 -86.92 20.03 -34.24
C LYS A 112 -88.15 19.59 -33.43
N THR A 113 -88.32 18.28 -33.23
CA THR A 113 -89.50 17.70 -32.58
C THR A 113 -89.43 17.81 -31.05
N ALA A 114 -88.24 17.76 -30.45
CA ALA A 114 -88.06 17.77 -29.00
C ALA A 114 -88.04 19.18 -28.38
N LYS A 115 -88.31 20.26 -29.15
CA LYS A 115 -88.14 21.66 -28.70
C LYS A 115 -86.81 21.84 -27.95
N VAL A 116 -85.71 21.55 -28.63
CA VAL A 116 -84.39 21.75 -28.03
C VAL A 116 -84.14 23.26 -27.92
N ASP A 117 -84.45 23.77 -26.73
CA ASP A 117 -84.14 25.12 -26.30
C ASP A 117 -82.61 25.29 -26.31
N GLN A 118 -82.15 26.48 -26.70
CA GLN A 118 -80.76 26.91 -26.68
C GLN A 118 -80.13 26.63 -25.30
N ASN A 119 -80.94 26.70 -24.23
CA ASN A 119 -80.55 26.39 -22.86
C ASN A 119 -80.20 24.90 -22.62
N LEU A 120 -80.88 23.96 -23.27
CA LEU A 120 -80.59 22.51 -23.17
C LEU A 120 -79.26 22.16 -23.86
N LEU A 121 -79.00 22.78 -25.01
CA LEU A 121 -77.75 22.63 -25.74
C LEU A 121 -76.58 23.23 -24.95
N ASP A 122 -76.80 24.39 -24.32
CA ASP A 122 -75.81 25.05 -23.47
C ASP A 122 -75.50 24.23 -22.21
N ASN A 123 -76.51 23.63 -21.60
CA ASN A 123 -76.35 22.74 -20.44
C ASN A 123 -75.65 21.41 -20.80
N LEU A 124 -75.92 20.85 -21.98
CA LEU A 124 -75.22 19.66 -22.49
C LEU A 124 -73.76 19.98 -22.82
N GLY A 125 -73.50 21.14 -23.43
CA GLY A 125 -72.14 21.64 -23.70
C GLY A 125 -71.34 21.82 -22.41
N LYS A 126 -71.95 22.44 -21.38
CA LYS A 126 -71.37 22.55 -20.04
C LYS A 126 -71.12 21.18 -19.41
N GLY A 127 -72.05 20.23 -19.55
CA GLY A 127 -71.90 18.85 -19.05
C GLY A 127 -70.72 18.10 -19.68
N LEU A 128 -70.58 18.17 -21.01
CA LEU A 128 -69.45 17.59 -21.75
C LEU A 128 -68.13 18.26 -21.40
N THR A 129 -68.12 19.59 -21.24
CA THR A 129 -66.93 20.35 -20.85
C THR A 129 -66.49 20.00 -19.43
N ASN A 130 -67.45 19.85 -18.51
CA ASN A 130 -67.18 19.41 -17.14
C ASN A 130 -66.66 17.98 -17.10
N LEU A 131 -67.22 17.07 -17.91
CA LEU A 131 -66.73 15.69 -18.00
C LEU A 131 -65.29 15.64 -18.56
N ALA A 132 -65.01 16.41 -19.62
CA ALA A 132 -63.66 16.53 -20.19
C ALA A 132 -62.66 17.09 -19.16
N THR A 133 -63.10 18.08 -18.37
CA THR A 133 -62.28 18.67 -17.30
C THR A 133 -62.01 17.64 -16.19
N SER A 134 -63.02 16.89 -15.75
CA SER A 134 -62.87 15.83 -14.76
C SER A 134 -61.97 14.69 -15.23
N ALA A 135 -62.08 14.27 -16.50
CA ALA A 135 -61.21 13.25 -17.09
C ALA A 135 -59.74 13.72 -17.16
N SER A 136 -59.51 14.98 -17.52
CA SER A 136 -58.19 15.61 -17.52
C SER A 136 -57.57 15.67 -16.11
N GLN A 137 -58.37 16.05 -15.10
CA GLN A 137 -57.92 16.04 -13.71
C GLN A 137 -57.59 14.63 -13.20
N MET A 138 -58.34 13.61 -13.62
CA MET A 138 -58.08 12.22 -13.25
C MET A 138 -56.77 11.68 -13.86
N SER A 139 -56.43 12.12 -15.08
CA SER A 139 -55.11 11.86 -15.69
C SER A 139 -53.96 12.51 -14.89
N ASN A 140 -54.14 13.75 -14.43
CA ASN A 140 -53.16 14.43 -13.59
C ASN A 140 -52.99 13.76 -12.21
N LEU A 141 -54.07 13.26 -11.61
CA LEU A 141 -54.02 12.50 -10.36
C LEU A 141 -53.27 11.17 -10.53
N SER A 142 -53.45 10.50 -11.67
CA SER A 142 -52.68 9.30 -12.01
C SER A 142 -51.18 9.60 -12.10
N ASN A 143 -50.79 10.68 -12.78
CA ASN A 143 -49.38 11.09 -12.88
C ASN A 143 -48.79 11.47 -11.51
N ALA A 144 -49.57 12.16 -10.66
CA ALA A 144 -49.16 12.49 -9.29
C ALA A 144 -49.01 11.25 -8.39
N ALA A 145 -49.88 10.24 -8.56
CA ALA A 145 -49.78 8.98 -7.85
C ALA A 145 -48.54 8.17 -8.26
N VAL A 146 -48.19 8.15 -9.56
CA VAL A 146 -46.95 7.53 -10.04
C VAL A 146 -45.73 8.25 -9.45
N ALA A 147 -45.68 9.58 -9.51
CA ALA A 147 -44.58 10.36 -8.93
C ALA A 147 -44.42 10.14 -7.41
N THR A 148 -45.53 10.02 -6.68
CA THR A 148 -45.50 9.72 -5.23
C THR A 148 -44.98 8.32 -4.94
N ASN A 149 -45.35 7.34 -5.76
CA ASN A 149 -44.86 5.97 -5.65
C ASN A 149 -43.36 5.86 -5.97
N ASP A 150 -42.90 6.60 -6.99
CA ASP A 150 -41.47 6.67 -7.33
C ASP A 150 -40.66 7.40 -6.27
N TYR A 151 -41.21 8.47 -5.67
CA TYR A 151 -40.61 9.14 -4.52
C TYR A 151 -40.46 8.17 -3.33
N ALA A 152 -41.52 7.43 -3.00
CA ALA A 152 -41.47 6.44 -1.90
C ALA A 152 -40.40 5.37 -2.15
N LYS A 153 -40.30 4.84 -3.39
CA LYS A 153 -39.24 3.91 -3.78
C LYS A 153 -37.84 4.52 -3.64
N ASN A 154 -37.65 5.76 -4.11
CA ASN A 154 -36.36 6.44 -4.05
C ASN A 154 -35.94 6.71 -2.61
N VAL A 155 -36.87 7.12 -1.72
CA VAL A 155 -36.58 7.28 -0.29
C VAL A 155 -36.21 5.96 0.37
N GLN A 156 -36.87 4.86 -0.01
CA GLN A 156 -36.57 3.53 0.51
C GLN A 156 -35.19 3.05 0.04
N ALA A 157 -34.85 3.27 -1.23
CA ALA A 157 -33.52 2.97 -1.79
C ALA A 157 -32.42 3.83 -1.15
N ALA A 158 -32.69 5.13 -0.92
CA ALA A 158 -31.77 6.02 -0.21
C ALA A 158 -31.54 5.58 1.24
N SER A 159 -32.60 5.14 1.92
CA SER A 159 -32.51 4.62 3.30
C SER A 159 -31.67 3.33 3.37
N ALA A 160 -31.85 2.43 2.40
CA ALA A 160 -31.02 1.23 2.28
C ALA A 160 -29.54 1.58 2.00
N SER A 161 -29.31 2.55 1.11
CA SER A 161 -27.96 3.04 0.79
C SER A 161 -27.27 3.69 2.00
N LEU A 162 -28.00 4.47 2.79
CA LEU A 162 -27.53 5.04 4.06
C LEU A 162 -27.18 3.96 5.08
N SER A 163 -27.97 2.89 5.15
CA SER A 163 -27.68 1.74 6.03
C SER A 163 -26.38 1.04 5.61
N GLU A 164 -26.19 0.78 4.32
CA GLU A 164 -24.97 0.16 3.79
C GLU A 164 -23.75 1.07 3.95
N MET A 165 -23.93 2.40 3.82
CA MET A 165 -22.89 3.39 4.08
C MET A 165 -22.46 3.39 5.54
N ASN A 166 -23.39 3.34 6.49
CA ASN A 166 -23.08 3.24 7.92
C ASN A 166 -22.29 1.96 8.24
N LYS A 167 -22.66 0.84 7.62
CA LYS A 167 -21.93 -0.42 7.75
C LYS A 167 -20.50 -0.30 7.18
N SER A 168 -20.36 0.30 6.01
CA SER A 168 -19.06 0.55 5.38
C SER A 168 -18.17 1.47 6.24
N TYR A 169 -18.77 2.47 6.89
CA TYR A 169 -18.07 3.31 7.87
C TYR A 169 -17.56 2.51 9.08
N GLY A 170 -18.35 1.56 9.59
CA GLY A 170 -17.90 0.66 10.66
C GLY A 170 -16.73 -0.23 10.24
N VAL A 171 -16.74 -0.74 9.00
CA VAL A 171 -15.62 -1.50 8.44
C VAL A 171 -14.38 -0.62 8.28
N ALA A 172 -14.53 0.60 7.76
CA ALA A 172 -13.44 1.55 7.62
C ALA A 172 -12.80 1.93 8.97
N MET A 173 -13.61 2.18 10.01
CA MET A 173 -13.11 2.43 11.36
C MET A 173 -12.34 1.22 11.91
N THR A 174 -12.81 0.01 11.65
CA THR A 174 -12.11 -1.22 12.07
C THR A 174 -10.76 -1.36 11.36
N ALA A 175 -10.70 -1.05 10.06
CA ALA A 175 -9.46 -1.05 9.30
C ALA A 175 -8.47 0.02 9.80
N VAL A 176 -8.95 1.23 10.10
CA VAL A 176 -8.12 2.30 10.68
C VAL A 176 -7.56 1.89 12.05
N LYS A 177 -8.37 1.24 12.89
CA LYS A 177 -7.90 0.71 14.18
C LYS A 177 -6.83 -0.36 13.99
N ALA A 178 -7.06 -1.34 13.11
CA ALA A 178 -6.08 -2.38 12.81
C ALA A 178 -4.76 -1.78 12.27
N MET A 179 -4.83 -0.73 11.46
CA MET A 179 -3.66 -0.03 10.92
C MET A 179 -2.88 0.74 12.02
N SER A 180 -3.60 1.34 12.98
CA SER A 180 -3.00 1.96 14.16
C SER A 180 -2.30 0.93 15.06
N ASP A 181 -2.95 -0.20 15.32
CA ASP A 181 -2.37 -1.28 16.13
C ASP A 181 -1.13 -1.87 15.43
N ALA A 182 -1.20 -2.14 14.13
CA ALA A 182 -0.05 -2.60 13.34
C ALA A 182 1.12 -1.59 13.31
N SER A 183 0.82 -0.28 13.30
CA SER A 183 1.85 0.77 13.37
C SER A 183 2.56 0.78 14.73
N LYS A 184 1.82 0.54 15.82
CA LYS A 184 2.39 0.38 17.15
C LYS A 184 3.28 -0.86 17.25
N ASP A 185 2.80 -1.99 16.75
CA ASP A 185 3.55 -3.24 16.70
C ASP A 185 4.82 -3.09 15.86
N THR A 186 4.78 -2.34 14.75
CA THR A 186 5.96 -2.04 13.92
C THR A 186 7.01 -1.25 14.70
N SER A 187 6.59 -0.25 15.49
CA SER A 187 7.50 0.50 16.35
C SER A 187 8.12 -0.38 17.45
N GLU A 188 7.34 -1.26 18.07
CA GLU A 188 7.84 -2.22 19.06
C GLU A 188 8.82 -3.22 18.44
N TYR A 189 8.49 -3.78 17.26
CA TYR A 189 9.38 -4.62 16.48
C TYR A 189 10.70 -3.92 16.16
N HIS A 190 10.66 -2.65 15.75
CA HIS A 190 11.87 -1.87 15.48
C HIS A 190 12.77 -1.74 16.72
N LYS A 191 12.19 -1.48 17.90
CA LYS A 191 12.93 -1.46 19.18
C LYS A 191 13.55 -2.82 19.49
N GLN A 192 12.82 -3.90 19.21
CA GLN A 192 13.27 -5.26 19.49
C GLN A 192 14.41 -5.66 18.56
N VAL A 193 14.32 -5.36 17.27
CA VAL A 193 15.41 -5.54 16.30
C VAL A 193 16.64 -4.73 16.71
N GLN A 194 16.47 -3.47 17.11
CA GLN A 194 17.59 -2.65 17.59
C GLN A 194 18.27 -3.27 18.82
N THR A 195 17.48 -3.85 19.73
CA THR A 195 18.00 -4.57 20.91
C THR A 195 18.77 -5.82 20.51
N VAL A 196 18.23 -6.62 19.57
CA VAL A 196 18.93 -7.80 19.03
C VAL A 196 20.24 -7.39 18.34
N THR A 197 20.25 -6.32 17.54
CA THR A 197 21.47 -5.80 16.91
C THR A 197 22.51 -5.36 17.94
N LYS A 198 22.10 -4.65 19.00
CA LYS A 198 23.01 -4.29 20.11
C LYS A 198 23.57 -5.51 20.81
N ASN A 199 22.74 -6.51 21.08
CA ASN A 199 23.17 -7.76 21.71
C ASN A 199 24.15 -8.52 20.81
N LEU A 200 23.90 -8.61 19.50
CA LEU A 200 24.82 -9.24 18.55
C LEU A 200 26.16 -8.50 18.46
N ALA A 201 26.15 -7.17 18.48
CA ALA A 201 27.39 -6.38 18.52
C ALA A 201 28.18 -6.63 19.81
N ALA A 202 27.50 -6.68 20.96
CA ALA A 202 28.11 -7.04 22.24
C ALA A 202 28.67 -8.47 22.22
N LEU A 203 27.95 -9.42 21.60
CA LEU A 203 28.37 -10.81 21.48
C LEU A 203 29.61 -10.96 20.60
N ASN A 204 29.69 -10.24 19.48
CA ASN A 204 30.90 -10.16 18.66
C ASN A 204 32.09 -9.58 19.46
N THR A 205 31.84 -8.55 20.28
CA THR A 205 32.88 -7.96 21.14
C THR A 205 33.38 -8.97 22.18
N ILE A 206 32.48 -9.75 22.77
CA ILE A 206 32.85 -10.83 23.70
C ILE A 206 33.64 -11.90 22.96
N TYR A 207 33.24 -12.29 21.75
CA TYR A 207 33.96 -13.28 20.95
C TYR A 207 35.40 -12.83 20.63
N GLU A 208 35.60 -11.58 20.25
CA GLU A 208 36.94 -11.00 20.09
C GLU A 208 37.74 -10.99 21.40
N MET A 209 37.08 -10.68 22.53
CA MET A 209 37.70 -10.72 23.85
C MET A 209 38.09 -12.14 24.26
N GLU A 210 37.23 -13.14 24.02
CA GLU A 210 37.47 -14.56 24.30
C GLU A 210 38.67 -15.08 23.49
N LEU A 211 38.73 -14.74 22.20
CA LEU A 211 39.88 -15.08 21.35
C LEU A 211 41.18 -14.44 21.86
N LYS A 212 41.12 -13.18 22.32
CA LYS A 212 42.27 -12.49 22.89
C LYS A 212 42.69 -13.09 24.24
N ASP A 213 41.74 -13.47 25.08
CA ASP A 213 42.03 -14.11 26.36
C ASP A 213 42.59 -15.51 26.16
N ALA A 214 42.08 -16.27 25.18
CA ALA A 214 42.66 -17.54 24.77
C ALA A 214 44.12 -17.39 24.28
N ASP A 215 44.44 -16.37 23.47
CA ASP A 215 45.82 -16.08 23.07
C ASP A 215 46.71 -15.75 24.29
N SER A 216 46.20 -14.93 25.20
CA SER A 216 46.87 -14.61 26.46
C SER A 216 47.12 -15.85 27.31
N HIS A 217 46.11 -16.74 27.41
CA HIS A 217 46.20 -18.00 28.13
C HIS A 217 47.26 -18.92 27.52
N VAL A 218 47.30 -19.08 26.20
CA VAL A 218 48.33 -19.86 25.50
C VAL A 218 49.72 -19.27 25.74
N LYS A 219 49.88 -17.94 25.69
CA LYS A 219 51.16 -17.28 25.99
C LYS A 219 51.59 -17.50 27.45
N ASN A 220 50.66 -17.42 28.40
CA ASN A 220 50.94 -17.68 29.80
C ASN A 220 51.29 -19.15 30.04
N MET A 221 50.61 -20.08 29.36
CA MET A 221 50.90 -21.50 29.40
C MET A 221 52.29 -21.80 28.83
N ASN A 222 52.69 -21.16 27.73
CA ASN A 222 54.04 -21.28 27.18
C ASN A 222 55.11 -20.80 28.18
N LYS A 223 54.90 -19.64 28.81
CA LYS A 223 55.80 -19.14 29.87
C LYS A 223 55.86 -20.06 31.09
N PHE A 224 54.74 -20.67 31.45
CA PHE A 224 54.69 -21.67 32.51
C PHE A 224 55.52 -22.90 32.14
N TYR A 225 55.40 -23.41 30.91
CA TYR A 225 56.24 -24.50 30.43
C TYR A 225 57.73 -24.14 30.44
N GLU A 226 58.11 -22.96 29.98
CA GLU A 226 59.50 -22.48 30.06
C GLU A 226 60.01 -22.43 31.51
N SER A 227 59.21 -21.90 32.42
CA SER A 227 59.53 -21.82 33.85
C SER A 227 59.65 -23.21 34.48
N LEU A 228 58.77 -24.13 34.12
CA LEU A 228 58.78 -25.52 34.58
C LEU A 228 60.03 -26.25 34.05
N THR A 229 60.37 -26.07 32.77
CA THR A 229 61.59 -26.63 32.19
C THR A 229 62.83 -26.06 32.87
N GLY A 230 62.88 -24.74 33.14
CA GLY A 230 63.96 -24.11 33.88
C GLY A 230 64.07 -24.63 35.32
N ALA A 231 62.95 -24.80 36.01
CA ALA A 231 62.91 -25.39 37.35
C ALA A 231 63.40 -26.84 37.35
N MET A 232 62.98 -27.66 36.38
CA MET A 232 63.46 -29.04 36.22
C MET A 232 64.96 -29.10 35.93
N GLN A 233 65.49 -28.21 35.08
CA GLN A 233 66.93 -28.11 34.85
C GLN A 233 67.69 -27.70 36.11
N GLY A 234 67.15 -26.75 36.87
CA GLY A 234 67.69 -26.35 38.18
C GLY A 234 67.71 -27.52 39.17
N LEU A 235 66.63 -28.29 39.24
CA LEU A 235 66.53 -29.48 40.09
C LEU A 235 67.57 -30.55 39.70
N SER A 236 67.75 -30.79 38.39
CA SER A 236 68.79 -31.70 37.88
C SER A 236 70.19 -31.23 38.32
N LYS A 237 70.48 -29.93 38.18
CA LYS A 237 71.77 -29.35 38.55
C LYS A 237 72.02 -29.40 40.07
N VAL A 238 70.98 -29.27 40.89
CA VAL A 238 71.06 -29.48 42.34
C VAL A 238 71.38 -30.94 42.64
N GLY A 239 70.79 -31.89 41.92
CA GLY A 239 71.15 -33.31 41.99
C GLY A 239 72.63 -33.55 41.70
N ASP A 240 73.14 -32.99 40.59
CA ASP A 240 74.55 -33.09 40.21
C ASP A 240 75.49 -32.48 41.26
N ASN A 241 75.16 -31.29 41.78
CA ASN A 241 75.93 -30.63 42.81
C ASN A 241 75.92 -31.40 44.14
N THR A 242 74.79 -32.01 44.49
CA THR A 242 74.68 -32.86 45.68
C THR A 242 75.58 -34.09 45.54
N ALA A 243 75.57 -34.75 44.38
CA ALA A 243 76.47 -35.88 44.11
C ALA A 243 77.94 -35.48 44.24
N LYS A 244 78.34 -34.33 43.66
CA LYS A 244 79.69 -33.78 43.81
C LYS A 244 80.03 -33.48 45.26
N PHE A 245 79.14 -32.84 46.00
CA PHE A 245 79.33 -32.52 47.41
C PHE A 245 79.52 -33.78 48.26
N THR A 246 78.73 -34.84 48.03
CA THR A 246 78.92 -36.14 48.68
C THR A 246 80.29 -36.73 48.36
N SER A 247 80.74 -36.62 47.10
CA SER A 247 82.07 -37.09 46.71
C SER A 247 83.21 -36.31 47.39
N GLU A 248 83.11 -34.98 47.46
CA GLU A 248 84.08 -34.14 48.16
C GLU A 248 84.08 -34.39 49.67
N LEU A 249 82.91 -34.58 50.30
CA LEU A 249 82.83 -34.98 51.70
C LEU A 249 83.48 -36.33 51.94
N SER A 250 83.26 -37.31 51.06
CA SER A 250 83.93 -38.61 51.16
C SER A 250 85.45 -38.47 51.07
N SER A 251 85.94 -37.65 50.14
CA SER A 251 87.37 -37.32 50.02
C SER A 251 87.91 -36.63 51.28
N LEU A 252 87.19 -35.66 51.84
CA LEU A 252 87.56 -34.97 53.07
C LEU A 252 87.59 -35.93 54.26
N THR A 253 86.59 -36.81 54.42
CA THR A 253 86.57 -37.84 55.46
C THR A 253 87.77 -38.78 55.34
N ASN A 254 88.11 -39.21 54.12
CA ASN A 254 89.29 -40.04 53.87
C ASN A 254 90.58 -39.30 54.28
N ASN A 255 90.72 -38.03 53.89
CA ASN A 255 91.86 -37.19 54.26
C ASN A 255 91.96 -36.97 55.77
N LEU A 256 90.85 -36.66 56.45
CA LEU A 256 90.81 -36.52 57.92
C LEU A 256 91.16 -37.83 58.63
N THR A 257 90.71 -38.97 58.11
CA THR A 257 91.07 -40.28 58.63
C THR A 257 92.56 -40.57 58.47
N ALA A 258 93.12 -40.24 57.30
CA ALA A 258 94.55 -40.34 57.04
C ALA A 258 95.37 -39.43 57.97
N LEU A 259 94.93 -38.18 58.16
CA LEU A 259 95.55 -37.21 59.05
C LEU A 259 95.52 -37.70 60.51
N ASN A 260 94.38 -38.18 61.00
CA ASN A 260 94.24 -38.77 62.33
C ASN A 260 95.12 -40.01 62.50
N LYS A 261 95.32 -40.81 61.45
CA LYS A 261 96.25 -41.95 61.48
C LYS A 261 97.70 -41.48 61.64
N VAL A 262 98.10 -40.42 60.94
CA VAL A 262 99.43 -39.81 61.08
C VAL A 262 99.61 -39.20 62.48
N TYR A 263 98.65 -38.41 62.97
CA TYR A 263 98.70 -37.88 64.33
C TYR A 263 98.70 -38.97 65.40
N GLY A 264 97.94 -40.04 65.22
CA GLY A 264 97.97 -41.22 66.08
C GLY A 264 99.35 -41.86 66.09
N SER A 265 99.94 -42.09 64.92
CA SER A 265 101.30 -42.63 64.81
C SER A 265 102.35 -41.71 65.44
N MET A 266 102.18 -40.39 65.33
CA MET A 266 103.07 -39.40 65.93
C MET A 266 102.90 -39.28 67.45
N LEU A 267 101.66 -39.42 67.96
CA LEU A 267 101.37 -39.47 69.39
C LEU A 267 101.89 -40.76 70.03
N THR A 268 101.75 -41.90 69.35
CA THR A 268 102.36 -43.17 69.77
C THR A 268 103.88 -43.06 69.78
N ALA A 269 104.48 -42.37 68.81
CA ALA A 269 105.91 -42.09 68.79
C ALA A 269 106.35 -41.10 69.89
N MET A 270 105.52 -40.11 70.28
CA MET A 270 105.83 -39.16 71.37
C MET A 270 105.54 -39.70 72.77
N LYS A 271 104.61 -40.64 72.94
CA LYS A 271 104.33 -41.33 74.21
C LYS A 271 105.19 -42.59 74.41
N GLY A 272 106.00 -42.94 73.41
CA GLY A 272 106.94 -44.05 73.42
C GLY A 272 108.32 -43.64 73.95
N GLN A 273 108.36 -43.20 75.20
CA GLN A 273 109.45 -43.44 76.15
C GLN A 273 108.82 -43.79 77.50
#